data_AF-A0A6N8BD11-F1
#
_entry.id   AF-A0A6N8BD11-F1
#
_cell.length_a   1.000
_cell.length_b   1.000
_cell.length_c   1.000
_cell.angle_alpha   90.00
_cell.angle_beta   90.00
_cell.angle_gamma   90.00
#
_symmetry.space_group_name_H-M   'P 1'
#
loop_
_entity.id
_entity.type
_entity.pdbx_description
1 polymer ?
#
loop_
_entity_poly.entity_id
_entity_poly.type
_entity_poly.pdbx_seq_one_letter_code
_entity_poly.pdbx_strand_id
1 'polypeptide(L)'
;MAVGFSFYFFVNQSSITATEQSELQFNVRLAKEKVKGIVRFADSMEIYEDGAGVEELCGDGDEAIYTENGSVIYYEDGTTTTLLQGNDNINYEITFNVVDKFFLCYNIKGAMDGKTFQMSSEIQILNINHDDEIIKDFGDSSTTGTAIVFQITESTI
;
A
#
# COMPACT_ATOMS: atom_id res chain seq x y z
N MET A 1 -44.23 -16.94 -17.98
CA MET A 1 -42.80 -17.01 -18.36
C MET A 1 -41.97 -15.79 -17.91
N ALA A 2 -42.38 -15.08 -16.84
CA ALA A 2 -41.65 -13.91 -16.33
C ALA A 2 -40.67 -14.24 -15.17
N VAL A 3 -40.85 -15.41 -14.54
CA VAL A 3 -40.06 -15.83 -13.37
C VAL A 3 -38.68 -16.38 -13.76
N GLY A 4 -38.54 -17.00 -14.94
CA GLY A 4 -37.24 -17.53 -15.40
C GLY A 4 -36.24 -16.44 -15.80
N PHE A 5 -36.71 -15.29 -16.29
CA PHE A 5 -35.85 -14.17 -16.68
C PHE A 5 -35.29 -13.40 -15.47
N SER A 6 -36.06 -13.29 -14.37
CA SER A 6 -35.59 -12.63 -13.16
C SER A 6 -34.53 -13.45 -12.41
N PHE A 7 -34.63 -14.78 -12.39
CA PHE A 7 -33.59 -15.63 -11.79
C PHE A 7 -32.26 -15.58 -12.54
N TYR A 8 -32.28 -15.56 -13.88
CA TYR A 8 -31.06 -15.47 -14.69
C TYR A 8 -30.32 -14.13 -14.52
N PHE A 9 -31.06 -13.03 -14.42
CA PHE A 9 -30.48 -11.70 -14.16
C PHE A 9 -29.82 -11.63 -12.77
N PHE A 10 -30.48 -12.15 -11.73
CA PHE A 10 -29.93 -12.14 -10.38
C PHE A 10 -28.67 -13.02 -10.22
N VAL A 11 -28.62 -14.18 -10.88
CA VAL A 11 -27.45 -15.07 -10.83
C VAL A 11 -26.27 -14.45 -11.57
N ASN A 12 -26.48 -13.86 -12.75
CA ASN A 12 -25.41 -13.18 -13.48
C ASN A 12 -24.88 -11.96 -12.73
N GLN A 13 -25.75 -11.13 -12.17
CA GLN A 13 -25.34 -9.93 -11.43
C GLN A 13 -24.63 -10.28 -10.10
N SER A 14 -25.05 -11.36 -9.43
CA SER A 14 -24.36 -11.87 -8.24
C SER A 14 -22.99 -12.46 -8.56
N SER A 15 -22.85 -13.14 -9.70
CA SER A 15 -21.57 -13.70 -10.15
C SER A 15 -20.56 -12.61 -10.52
N ILE A 16 -21.00 -11.56 -11.23
CA ILE A 16 -20.17 -10.39 -11.55
C ILE A 16 -19.73 -9.67 -10.28
N THR A 17 -20.67 -9.40 -9.36
CA THR A 17 -20.39 -8.74 -8.07
C THR A 17 -19.40 -9.53 -7.20
N ALA A 18 -19.50 -10.86 -7.19
CA ALA A 18 -18.61 -11.74 -6.43
C ALA A 18 -17.21 -11.83 -7.04
N THR A 19 -17.12 -11.84 -8.38
CA THR A 19 -15.85 -11.83 -9.12
C THR A 19 -15.08 -10.54 -8.84
N GLU A 20 -15.76 -9.41 -9.00
CA GLU A 20 -15.26 -8.07 -8.68
C GLU A 20 -14.73 -7.93 -7.24
N GLN A 21 -15.48 -8.42 -6.25
CA GLN A 21 -15.02 -8.42 -4.86
C GLN A 21 -13.81 -9.34 -4.64
N SER A 22 -13.75 -10.46 -5.35
CA SER A 22 -12.62 -11.39 -5.26
C SER A 22 -11.36 -10.79 -5.87
N GLU A 23 -11.48 -10.07 -6.99
CA GLU A 23 -10.38 -9.33 -7.61
C GLU A 23 -9.85 -8.23 -6.69
N LEU A 24 -10.73 -7.42 -6.10
CA LEU A 24 -10.34 -6.38 -5.14
C LEU A 24 -9.56 -6.97 -3.95
N GLN A 25 -10.07 -8.07 -3.39
CA GLN A 25 -9.41 -8.76 -2.28
C GLN A 25 -8.06 -9.35 -2.68
N PHE A 26 -7.97 -9.95 -3.87
CA PHE A 26 -6.73 -10.51 -4.39
C PHE A 26 -5.68 -9.42 -4.62
N ASN A 27 -6.07 -8.29 -5.21
CA ASN A 27 -5.17 -7.16 -5.47
C ASN A 27 -4.63 -6.56 -4.17
N VAL A 28 -5.51 -6.26 -3.20
CA VAL A 28 -5.09 -5.75 -1.88
C VAL A 28 -4.15 -6.73 -1.18
N ARG A 29 -4.42 -8.04 -1.26
CA ARG A 29 -3.54 -9.07 -0.69
C ARG A 29 -2.18 -9.11 -1.39
N LEU A 30 -2.15 -9.06 -2.72
CA LEU A 30 -0.91 -9.07 -3.48
C LEU A 30 -0.06 -7.85 -3.16
N ALA A 31 -0.66 -6.67 -3.10
CA ALA A 31 0.02 -5.43 -2.74
C ALA A 31 0.58 -5.47 -1.33
N LYS A 32 -0.18 -6.02 -0.37
CA LYS A 32 0.29 -6.21 1.00
C LYS A 32 1.59 -7.02 1.03
N GLU A 33 1.62 -8.15 0.32
CA GLU A 33 2.81 -9.00 0.28
C GLU A 33 3.98 -8.34 -0.49
N LYS A 34 3.69 -7.56 -1.54
CA LYS A 34 4.72 -6.79 -2.26
C LYS A 34 5.35 -5.71 -1.38
N VAL A 35 4.54 -4.86 -0.75
CA VAL A 35 5.02 -3.81 0.18
C VAL A 35 5.88 -4.45 1.27
N LYS A 36 5.42 -5.55 1.87
CA LYS A 36 6.22 -6.31 2.84
C LYS A 36 7.54 -6.81 2.28
N GLY A 37 7.53 -7.34 1.05
CA GLY A 37 8.74 -7.87 0.42
C GLY A 37 9.80 -6.79 0.19
N ILE A 38 9.37 -5.59 -0.21
CA ILE A 38 10.22 -4.45 -0.49
C ILE A 38 10.80 -3.89 0.83
N VAL A 39 9.94 -3.45 1.75
CA VAL A 39 10.39 -2.62 2.88
C VAL A 39 11.02 -3.41 4.02
N ARG A 40 10.89 -4.75 4.04
CA ARG A 40 11.38 -5.58 5.16
C ARG A 40 12.88 -5.45 5.41
N PHE A 41 13.64 -5.15 4.36
CA PHE A 41 15.09 -5.02 4.39
C PHE A 41 15.55 -3.57 4.30
N ALA A 42 14.67 -2.61 4.56
CA ALA A 42 15.04 -1.21 4.66
C ALA A 42 16.07 -1.00 5.79
N ASP A 43 17.14 -0.28 5.49
CA ASP A 43 18.16 0.12 6.46
C ASP A 43 17.77 1.40 7.19
N SER A 44 17.03 2.27 6.51
CA SER A 44 16.45 3.50 7.06
C SER A 44 15.03 3.65 6.54
N MET A 45 14.17 4.31 7.33
CA MET A 45 12.78 4.54 6.93
C MET A 45 12.22 5.79 7.58
N GLU A 46 11.56 6.61 6.78
CA GLU A 46 10.84 7.80 7.20
C GLU A 46 9.43 7.79 6.64
N ILE A 47 8.45 8.07 7.51
CA ILE A 47 7.04 8.17 7.15
C ILE A 47 6.72 9.64 6.88
N TYR A 48 5.93 9.89 5.85
CA TYR A 48 5.46 11.22 5.47
C TYR A 48 3.93 11.31 5.53
N GLU A 49 3.41 12.47 5.96
CA GLU A 49 1.96 12.71 6.07
C GLU A 49 1.28 12.64 4.69
N ASP A 50 1.86 13.33 3.72
CA ASP A 50 1.38 13.43 2.34
C ASP A 50 2.35 12.74 1.37
N GLY A 51 1.78 12.04 0.38
CA GLY A 51 2.51 11.42 -0.71
C GLY A 51 2.83 12.37 -1.88
N ALA A 52 2.26 13.58 -1.88
CA ALA A 52 2.51 14.56 -2.93
C ALA A 52 3.98 15.02 -2.94
N GLY A 53 4.67 14.83 -4.07
CA GLY A 53 6.03 15.30 -4.27
C GLY A 53 7.11 14.49 -3.53
N VAL A 54 6.79 13.29 -3.03
CA VAL A 54 7.77 12.42 -2.35
C VAL A 54 8.95 12.05 -3.26
N GLU A 55 8.75 12.00 -4.57
CA GLU A 55 9.83 11.79 -5.55
C GLU A 55 10.94 12.85 -5.45
N GLU A 56 10.61 14.09 -5.05
CA GLU A 56 11.60 15.17 -4.88
C GLU A 56 12.39 15.04 -3.58
N LEU A 57 11.89 14.26 -2.61
CA LEU A 57 12.55 13.97 -1.34
C LEU A 57 13.53 12.81 -1.46
N CYS A 58 13.37 11.96 -2.48
CA CYS A 58 14.25 10.85 -2.75
C CYS A 58 15.58 11.32 -3.36
N GLY A 59 16.68 11.08 -2.66
CA GLY A 59 18.04 11.18 -3.17
C GLY A 59 18.52 9.93 -3.91
N ASP A 60 19.82 9.88 -4.21
CA ASP A 60 20.44 8.73 -4.85
C ASP A 60 20.37 7.49 -3.94
N GLY A 61 19.69 6.44 -4.41
CA GLY A 61 19.50 5.19 -3.66
C GLY A 61 18.30 5.17 -2.71
N ASP A 62 17.49 6.24 -2.69
CA ASP A 62 16.23 6.27 -1.97
C ASP A 62 15.10 5.60 -2.79
N GLU A 63 14.32 4.81 -2.08
CA GLU A 63 13.10 4.19 -2.56
C GLU A 63 11.90 4.79 -1.82
N ALA A 64 10.74 4.83 -2.46
CA ALA A 64 9.53 5.33 -1.83
C ALA A 64 8.28 4.55 -2.21
N ILE A 65 7.32 4.51 -1.28
CA ILE A 65 5.97 3.98 -1.55
C ILE A 65 4.96 5.03 -1.13
N TYR A 66 4.08 5.43 -2.05
CA TYR A 66 3.07 6.45 -1.84
C TYR A 66 1.79 6.15 -2.63
N THR A 67 0.73 6.89 -2.34
CA THR A 67 -0.52 6.85 -3.11
C THR A 67 -0.60 8.06 -4.03
N GLU A 68 -0.86 7.86 -5.31
CA GLU A 68 -1.15 8.92 -6.27
C GLU A 68 -2.29 8.52 -7.19
N ASN A 69 -3.27 9.42 -7.39
CA ASN A 69 -4.41 9.20 -8.29
C ASN A 69 -5.16 7.86 -8.04
N GLY A 70 -5.29 7.47 -6.76
CA GLY A 70 -5.92 6.19 -6.38
C GLY A 70 -5.10 4.95 -6.75
N SER A 71 -3.84 5.11 -7.12
CA SER A 71 -2.88 4.03 -7.36
C SER A 71 -1.84 4.00 -6.26
N VAL A 72 -1.33 2.81 -5.93
CA VAL A 72 -0.15 2.69 -5.05
C VAL A 72 1.08 2.59 -5.93
N ILE A 73 1.98 3.55 -5.78
CA ILE A 73 3.20 3.69 -6.56
C ILE A 73 4.40 3.31 -5.70
N TYR A 74 5.36 2.66 -6.34
CA TYR A 74 6.69 2.39 -5.80
C TYR A 74 7.70 3.10 -6.68
N TYR A 75 8.53 3.95 -6.09
CA TYR A 75 9.60 4.68 -6.73
C TYR A 75 10.94 4.04 -6.36
N GLU A 76 11.77 3.76 -7.35
CA GLU A 76 13.10 3.18 -7.22
C GLU A 76 14.03 3.86 -8.23
N ASP A 77 15.08 4.53 -7.74
CA ASP A 77 16.17 5.08 -8.55
C ASP A 77 15.71 5.84 -9.82
N GLY A 78 14.79 6.81 -9.63
CA GLY A 78 14.27 7.64 -10.71
C GLY A 78 13.17 6.99 -11.56
N THR A 79 12.76 5.75 -11.25
CA THR A 79 11.73 5.02 -11.97
C THR A 79 10.52 4.75 -11.09
N THR A 80 9.32 5.09 -11.56
CA THR A 80 8.07 4.76 -10.90
C THR A 80 7.47 3.46 -11.45
N THR A 81 7.11 2.55 -10.55
CA THR A 81 6.41 1.31 -10.82
C THR A 81 5.07 1.29 -10.07
N THR A 82 3.98 1.11 -10.79
CA THR A 82 2.66 0.99 -10.17
C THR A 82 2.48 -0.39 -9.53
N LEU A 83 2.41 -0.45 -8.19
CA LEU A 83 2.14 -1.69 -7.45
C LEU A 83 0.67 -2.11 -7.57
N LEU A 84 -0.22 -1.12 -7.49
CA LEU A 84 -1.66 -1.25 -7.67
C LEU A 84 -2.17 -0.16 -8.59
N GLN A 85 -2.62 -0.56 -9.77
CA GLN A 85 -3.20 0.37 -10.74
C GLN A 85 -4.64 0.69 -10.35
N GLY A 86 -4.87 1.92 -9.90
CA GLY A 86 -6.19 2.51 -9.80
C GLY A 86 -6.78 2.79 -11.19
N ASN A 87 -8.09 2.90 -11.26
CA ASN A 87 -8.84 3.32 -12.44
C ASN A 87 -10.13 4.05 -12.02
N ASP A 88 -10.94 4.50 -12.98
CA ASP A 88 -12.17 5.25 -12.70
C ASP A 88 -13.14 4.55 -11.74
N ASN A 89 -13.06 3.22 -11.64
CA ASN A 89 -13.93 2.42 -10.79
C ASN A 89 -13.25 1.94 -9.50
N ILE A 90 -11.91 1.85 -9.45
CA ILE A 90 -11.16 1.30 -8.31
C ILE A 90 -10.10 2.28 -7.83
N ASN A 91 -10.23 2.71 -6.58
CA ASN A 91 -9.25 3.55 -5.89
C ASN A 91 -8.58 2.77 -4.77
N TYR A 92 -7.26 2.86 -4.70
CA TYR A 92 -6.44 2.31 -3.64
C TYR A 92 -5.86 3.43 -2.78
N GLU A 93 -5.72 3.14 -1.49
CA GLU A 93 -5.10 3.99 -0.50
C GLU A 93 -4.16 3.12 0.34
N ILE A 94 -2.95 3.61 0.61
CA ILE A 94 -2.06 3.02 1.61
C ILE A 94 -1.81 4.03 2.74
N THR A 95 -1.84 3.54 3.97
CA THR A 95 -1.44 4.33 5.14
C THR A 95 -0.39 3.60 5.96
N PHE A 96 0.48 4.37 6.60
CA PHE A 96 1.64 3.89 7.35
C PHE A 96 1.65 4.49 8.76
N ASN A 97 2.11 3.71 9.72
CA ASN A 97 2.34 4.17 11.07
C ASN A 97 3.46 3.36 11.74
N VAL A 98 4.10 3.95 12.73
CA VAL A 98 5.07 3.27 13.58
C VAL A 98 4.36 2.69 14.81
N VAL A 99 4.60 1.41 15.10
CA VAL A 99 4.10 0.75 16.32
C VAL A 99 5.16 0.78 17.41
N ASP A 100 6.40 0.55 17.00
CA ASP A 100 7.60 0.58 17.82
C ASP A 100 8.80 0.89 16.91
N LYS A 101 9.99 1.11 17.47
CA LYS A 101 11.20 1.56 16.76
C LYS A 101 11.51 0.84 15.46
N PHE A 102 11.20 -0.46 15.40
CA PHE A 102 11.50 -1.35 14.26
C PHE A 102 10.24 -1.93 13.61
N PHE A 103 9.04 -1.55 14.06
CA PHE A 103 7.79 -2.15 13.62
C PHE A 103 6.96 -1.14 12.83
N LEU A 104 6.87 -1.40 11.52
CA LEU A 104 5.98 -0.67 10.62
C LEU A 104 4.61 -1.35 10.60
N CYS A 105 3.56 -0.58 10.87
CA CYS A 105 2.20 -0.97 10.58
C CYS A 105 1.74 -0.22 9.33
N TYR A 106 1.13 -0.94 8.40
CA TYR A 106 0.55 -0.34 7.21
C TYR A 106 -0.80 -0.96 6.89
N ASN A 107 -1.67 -0.16 6.29
CA ASN A 107 -3.01 -0.56 5.89
C ASN A 107 -3.20 -0.24 4.42
N ILE A 108 -3.64 -1.24 3.65
CA ILE A 108 -4.00 -1.08 2.24
C ILE A 108 -5.50 -1.21 2.13
N LYS A 109 -6.13 -0.21 1.54
CA LYS A 109 -7.56 -0.16 1.31
C LYS A 109 -7.82 -0.03 -0.19
N GLY A 110 -8.71 -0.85 -0.71
CA GLY A 110 -9.27 -0.71 -2.04
C GLY A 110 -10.76 -0.37 -1.95
N ALA A 111 -11.22 0.55 -2.78
CA ALA A 111 -12.60 0.97 -2.87
C ALA A 111 -13.08 0.91 -4.33
N MET A 112 -14.23 0.29 -4.57
CA MET A 112 -14.84 0.17 -5.88
C MET A 112 -16.36 0.17 -5.79
N ASP A 113 -17.02 1.10 -6.46
CA ASP A 113 -18.50 1.21 -6.54
C ASP A 113 -19.21 1.04 -5.19
N GLY A 114 -18.71 1.73 -4.16
CA GLY A 114 -19.25 1.69 -2.79
C GLY A 114 -18.92 0.43 -1.98
N LYS A 115 -18.18 -0.53 -2.57
CA LYS A 115 -17.59 -1.67 -1.86
C LYS A 115 -16.18 -1.29 -1.42
N THR A 116 -15.82 -1.65 -0.19
CA THR A 116 -14.48 -1.40 0.34
C THR A 116 -13.90 -2.69 0.88
N PHE A 117 -12.62 -2.92 0.63
CA PHE A 117 -11.85 -3.98 1.26
C PHE A 117 -10.56 -3.39 1.80
N GLN A 118 -10.17 -3.80 3.01
CA GLN A 118 -8.95 -3.32 3.65
C GLN A 118 -8.21 -4.46 4.32
N MET A 119 -6.88 -4.40 4.30
CA MET A 119 -6.01 -5.29 5.05
C MET A 119 -4.90 -4.50 5.70
N SER A 120 -4.74 -4.71 7.00
CA SER A 120 -3.61 -4.20 7.76
C SER A 120 -2.53 -5.26 7.89
N SER A 121 -1.29 -4.82 8.07
CA SER A 121 -0.16 -5.66 8.36
C SER A 121 0.81 -4.93 9.27
N GLU A 122 1.42 -5.70 10.15
CA GLU A 122 2.54 -5.26 10.97
C GLU A 122 3.75 -6.09 10.54
N ILE A 123 4.89 -5.42 10.37
CA ILE A 123 6.14 -6.05 9.97
C ILE A 123 7.29 -5.45 10.76
N GLN A 124 8.24 -6.32 11.12
CA GLN A 124 9.51 -5.89 11.67
C GLN A 124 10.47 -5.60 10.51
N ILE A 125 11.08 -4.42 10.54
CA ILE A 125 12.17 -4.03 9.63
C ILE A 125 13.46 -4.59 10.21
N LEU A 126 14.20 -5.35 9.40
CA LEU A 126 15.28 -6.20 9.90
C LEU A 126 16.64 -5.50 9.95
N ASN A 127 16.87 -4.50 9.10
CA ASN A 127 18.19 -3.91 8.92
C ASN A 127 18.36 -2.55 9.60
N ILE A 128 17.30 -1.96 10.17
CA ILE A 128 17.44 -0.75 10.98
C ILE A 128 18.34 -1.07 12.18
N ASN A 129 19.45 -0.33 12.32
CA ASN A 129 20.41 -0.56 13.41
C ASN A 129 19.74 -0.38 14.76
N HIS A 130 20.27 -1.02 15.81
CA HIS A 130 19.73 -0.92 17.16
C HIS A 130 19.69 0.51 17.75
N ASP A 131 20.54 1.40 17.22
CA ASP A 131 20.61 2.80 17.63
C ASP A 131 19.70 3.72 16.78
N ASP A 132 19.14 3.20 15.69
CA ASP A 132 18.24 3.90 14.76
C ASP A 132 16.77 3.49 14.99
N GLU A 133 15.84 4.24 14.39
CA GLU A 133 14.41 3.95 14.45
C GLU A 133 13.68 4.44 13.19
N ILE A 134 12.49 3.89 12.93
CA ILE A 134 11.59 4.43 11.90
C ILE A 134 11.18 5.86 12.29
N ILE A 135 11.47 6.81 11.42
CA ILE A 135 11.21 8.23 11.67
C ILE A 135 9.76 8.56 11.31
N LYS A 136 9.08 9.24 12.24
CA LYS A 136 7.77 9.86 12.02
C LYS A 136 7.71 11.14 12.84
N ASP A 137 7.84 12.28 12.17
CA ASP A 137 7.99 13.60 12.79
C ASP A 137 6.69 14.44 12.80
N PHE A 138 5.59 13.88 12.31
CA PHE A 138 4.28 14.54 12.21
C PHE A 138 3.18 13.83 13.00
N GLY A 139 2.15 14.60 13.33
CA GLY A 139 0.95 14.10 14.00
C GLY A 139 1.23 13.51 15.39
N ASP A 140 0.24 12.78 15.90
CA ASP A 140 0.39 11.97 17.12
C ASP A 140 0.59 10.49 16.79
N SER A 141 0.71 9.63 17.80
CA SER A 141 0.87 8.18 17.63
C SER A 141 -0.27 7.51 16.85
N SER A 142 -1.43 8.14 16.72
CA SER A 142 -2.60 7.62 15.99
C SER A 142 -2.71 8.15 14.56
N THR A 143 -2.01 9.25 14.25
CA THR A 143 -1.97 9.84 12.90
C THR A 143 -1.20 8.92 11.97
N THR A 144 -1.70 8.68 10.77
CA THR A 144 -1.03 7.81 9.79
C THR A 144 -0.50 8.63 8.63
N GLY A 145 0.68 8.30 8.13
CA GLY A 145 1.21 8.84 6.89
C GLY A 145 0.65 8.13 5.67
N THR A 146 0.75 8.77 4.51
CA THR A 146 0.32 8.19 3.22
C THR A 146 1.50 7.82 2.32
N ALA A 147 2.72 8.12 2.77
CA ALA A 147 3.95 7.76 2.09
C ALA A 147 5.05 7.33 3.04
N ILE A 148 6.01 6.59 2.49
CA ILE A 148 7.28 6.24 3.12
C ILE A 148 8.42 6.45 2.14
N VAL A 149 9.57 6.88 2.66
CA VAL A 149 10.86 6.89 1.97
C VAL A 149 11.81 5.98 2.77
N PHE A 150 12.59 5.17 2.09
CA PHE A 150 13.50 4.21 2.72
C PHE A 150 14.69 3.90 1.81
N GLN A 151 15.77 3.40 2.39
CA GLN A 151 16.95 2.95 1.66
C GLN A 151 17.16 1.46 1.84
N ILE A 152 17.60 0.79 0.77
CA ILE A 152 18.08 -0.60 0.81
C ILE A 152 19.49 -0.60 0.24
N THR A 153 20.47 -0.69 1.12
CA THR A 153 21.85 -0.94 0.77
C THR A 153 21.95 -2.43 0.45
N GLU A 154 22.22 -2.78 -0.82
CA GLU A 154 22.56 -4.15 -1.19
C GLU A 154 23.80 -4.58 -0.37
N SER A 155 23.55 -5.26 0.75
CA SER A 155 24.59 -5.93 1.50
C SER A 155 25.10 -7.04 0.62
N THR A 156 26.25 -6.78 -0.01
CA THR A 156 26.97 -7.75 -0.82
C THR A 156 27.25 -8.97 0.06
N ILE A 157 26.57 -10.09 -0.22
CA ILE A 157 26.85 -11.40 0.40
C ILE A 157 28.10 -11.99 -0.26
#